data_AF-A0AAD5Q401-F1
#
_entry.id   AF-A0AAD5Q401-F1
#
_cell.length_a   1.000
_cell.length_b   1.000
_cell.length_c   1.000
_cell.angle_alpha   90.00
_cell.angle_beta   90.00
_cell.angle_gamma   90.00
#
_symmetry.space_group_name_H-M   'P 1'
#
loop_
_entity.id
_entity.type
_entity.pdbx_description
1 polymer ?
#
loop_
_entity_poly.entity_id
_entity_poly.type
_entity_poly.pdbx_seq_one_letter_code
_entity_poly.pdbx_strand_id
1 'polypeptide(L)'
;MTFTTVPVTSGGAGSGQPVHFVVEPEVRFQTMLGFGGAFTDAAAINVNRLSPALQTRVLEAYFGSTGLQYSMGRVPIASCDFSESVYSYNEVVDDLAMEHFSIDVDRSPRSFKLELIQRALRMSRESSGRDLLY
;
A
#
# COMPACT_ATOMS: atom_id res chain seq x y z
N MET A 1 35.62 8.66 -8.80
CA MET A 1 34.49 8.46 -7.87
C MET A 1 34.25 9.75 -7.14
N THR A 2 33.08 10.37 -7.34
CA THR A 2 32.71 11.62 -6.68
C THR A 2 31.95 11.23 -5.42
N PHE A 3 32.57 11.37 -4.25
CA PHE A 3 31.89 11.14 -2.98
C PHE A 3 31.08 12.40 -2.64
N THR A 4 29.76 12.26 -2.47
CA THR A 4 28.91 13.33 -1.95
C THR A 4 28.79 13.13 -0.45
N THR A 5 29.56 13.89 0.32
CA THR A 5 29.44 13.90 1.78
C THR A 5 28.18 14.68 2.17
N VAL A 6 27.20 14.00 2.78
CA VAL A 6 26.06 14.67 3.43
C VAL A 6 26.45 14.89 4.89
N PRO A 7 26.59 16.14 5.37
CA PRO A 7 26.95 16.40 6.75
C PRO A 7 25.79 15.97 7.68
N VAL A 8 26.10 15.13 8.67
CA VAL A 8 25.19 14.75 9.76
C VAL A 8 25.77 15.29 11.06
N THR A 9 25.10 16.27 11.68
CA THR A 9 25.49 16.82 12.98
C THR A 9 24.94 15.95 14.11
N SER A 10 25.80 15.30 14.89
CA SER A 10 25.40 14.57 16.10
C SER A 10 25.10 15.56 17.23
N GLY A 11 23.85 15.60 17.72
CA GLY A 11 23.43 16.48 18.83
C GLY A 11 23.88 16.04 20.24
N GLY A 12 25.01 15.34 20.38
CA GLY A 12 25.48 14.78 21.65
C GLY A 12 26.95 15.08 21.93
N ALA A 13 27.24 15.45 23.18
CA ALA A 13 28.58 15.70 23.73
C ALA A 13 29.39 14.40 23.94
N GLY A 14 29.56 13.61 22.88
CA GLY A 14 30.51 12.49 22.83
C GLY A 14 31.82 12.94 22.15
N SER A 15 32.95 12.33 22.52
CA SER A 15 34.30 12.62 21.99
C SER A 15 34.25 12.98 20.50
N GLY A 16 34.65 14.21 20.15
CA GLY A 16 34.44 14.88 18.84
C GLY A 16 35.13 14.24 17.62
N GLN A 17 35.03 12.92 17.49
CA GLN A 17 35.42 12.18 16.30
C GLN A 17 34.23 12.14 15.34
N PRO A 18 34.38 12.64 14.11
CA PRO A 18 33.30 12.62 13.13
C PRO A 18 32.96 11.18 12.72
N VAL A 19 31.68 10.85 12.70
CA VAL A 19 31.18 9.59 12.14
C VAL A 19 31.09 9.74 10.62
N HIS A 20 31.70 8.82 9.89
CA HIS A 20 31.71 8.83 8.42
C HIS A 20 30.91 7.64 7.89
N PHE A 21 29.90 7.91 7.07
CA PHE A 21 29.15 6.89 6.32
C PHE A 21 29.63 6.88 4.87
N VAL A 22 30.01 5.71 4.36
CA VAL A 22 30.41 5.53 2.96
C VAL A 22 29.34 4.73 2.24
N VAL A 23 28.93 5.20 1.05
CA VAL A 23 28.03 4.47 0.15
C VAL A 23 28.83 4.04 -1.07
N GLU A 24 28.76 2.75 -1.42
CA GLU A 24 29.48 2.16 -2.57
C GLU A 24 28.46 1.68 -3.63
N PRO A 25 28.09 2.51 -4.63
CA PRO A 25 27.00 2.20 -5.57
C PRO A 25 27.24 0.98 -6.47
N GLU A 26 28.50 0.56 -6.62
CA GLU A 26 28.88 -0.62 -7.41
C GLU A 26 28.67 -1.94 -6.66
N VAL A 27 28.60 -1.89 -5.32
CA VAL A 27 28.30 -3.05 -4.47
C VAL A 27 26.79 -3.21 -4.36
N ARG A 28 26.23 -4.17 -5.10
CA ARG A 28 24.77 -4.38 -5.20
C ARG A 28 24.31 -5.61 -4.42
N PHE A 29 23.10 -5.51 -3.88
CA PHE A 29 22.40 -6.60 -3.21
C PHE A 29 21.05 -6.87 -3.90
N GLN A 30 20.00 -7.19 -3.14
CA GLN A 30 18.68 -7.46 -3.67
C GLN A 30 18.01 -6.25 -4.33
N THR A 31 17.19 -6.51 -5.34
CA THR A 31 16.27 -5.52 -5.89
C THR A 31 15.06 -5.37 -4.98
N MET A 32 14.71 -4.14 -4.63
CA MET A 32 13.47 -3.84 -3.91
C MET A 32 12.31 -3.74 -4.89
N LEU A 33 11.29 -4.59 -4.74
CA LEU A 33 10.12 -4.61 -5.63
C LEU A 33 9.24 -3.36 -5.48
N GLY A 34 9.08 -2.87 -4.24
CA GLY A 34 8.23 -1.73 -3.96
C GLY A 34 7.90 -1.57 -2.49
N PHE A 35 7.12 -0.54 -2.20
CA PHE A 35 6.63 -0.21 -0.87
C PHE A 35 5.13 0.06 -0.94
N GLY A 36 4.41 -0.24 0.15
CA GLY A 36 2.97 -0.32 0.09
C GLY A 36 2.27 -0.49 1.43
N GLY A 37 0.96 -0.69 1.35
CA GLY A 37 0.09 -0.96 2.49
C GLY A 37 -0.84 -2.16 2.23
N ALA A 38 -1.83 -2.34 3.09
CA ALA A 38 -2.85 -3.39 2.95
C ALA A 38 -4.24 -2.79 2.72
N PHE A 39 -4.99 -3.36 1.76
CA PHE A 39 -6.38 -3.03 1.48
C PHE A 39 -7.31 -3.92 2.29
N THR A 40 -7.34 -3.74 3.61
CA THR A 40 -8.30 -4.42 4.49
C THR A 40 -9.68 -3.77 4.42
N ASP A 41 -10.73 -4.48 4.86
CA ASP A 41 -12.08 -3.91 4.94
C ASP A 41 -12.07 -2.67 5.85
N ALA A 42 -11.40 -2.73 7.01
CA ALA A 42 -11.27 -1.57 7.90
C ALA A 42 -10.63 -0.36 7.22
N ALA A 43 -9.58 -0.54 6.41
CA ALA A 43 -8.96 0.56 5.68
C ALA A 43 -9.95 1.19 4.68
N ALA A 44 -10.63 0.36 3.90
CA ALA A 44 -11.60 0.81 2.91
C ALA A 44 -12.83 1.51 3.52
N ILE A 45 -13.40 0.94 4.58
CA ILE A 45 -14.52 1.52 5.32
C ILE A 45 -14.12 2.88 5.91
N ASN A 46 -12.96 2.98 6.55
CA ASN A 46 -12.53 4.24 7.16
C ASN A 46 -12.26 5.34 6.12
N VAL A 47 -11.63 5.00 4.98
CA VAL A 47 -11.47 5.96 3.89
C VAL A 47 -12.86 6.38 3.38
N ASN A 48 -13.76 5.43 3.15
CA ASN A 48 -15.08 5.77 2.59
C ASN A 48 -15.98 6.59 3.53
N ARG A 49 -15.74 6.55 4.86
CA ARG A 49 -16.44 7.40 5.84
C ARG A 49 -15.99 8.88 5.80
N LEU A 50 -14.87 9.21 5.16
CA LEU A 50 -14.40 10.58 5.03
C LEU A 50 -15.22 11.36 3.98
N SER A 51 -15.19 12.70 4.05
CA SER A 51 -15.74 13.53 2.98
C SER A 51 -14.99 13.30 1.66
N PRO A 52 -15.63 13.46 0.49
CA PRO A 52 -15.00 13.17 -0.80
C PRO A 52 -13.64 13.86 -1.00
N ALA A 53 -13.53 15.12 -0.58
CA ALA A 53 -12.28 15.89 -0.66
C ALA A 53 -11.15 15.34 0.24
N LEU A 54 -11.49 14.71 1.36
CA LEU A 54 -10.51 14.06 2.23
C LEU A 54 -10.15 12.67 1.70
N GLN A 55 -11.10 11.93 1.12
CA GLN A 55 -10.80 10.65 0.48
C GLN A 55 -9.78 10.81 -0.66
N THR A 56 -9.96 11.83 -1.52
CA THR A 56 -9.01 12.16 -2.58
C THR A 56 -7.64 12.53 -2.01
N ARG A 57 -7.59 13.31 -0.92
CA ARG A 57 -6.32 13.67 -0.28
C ARG A 57 -5.58 12.46 0.30
N VAL A 58 -6.28 11.51 0.90
CA VAL A 58 -5.67 10.27 1.40
C VAL A 58 -5.10 9.45 0.25
N LEU A 59 -5.85 9.30 -0.84
CA LEU A 59 -5.38 8.58 -2.02
C LEU A 59 -4.16 9.29 -2.64
N GLU A 60 -4.19 10.62 -2.78
CA GLU A 60 -3.07 11.39 -3.36
C GLU A 60 -1.82 11.26 -2.48
N ALA A 61 -1.99 11.31 -1.16
CA ALA A 61 -0.88 11.15 -0.23
C ALA A 61 -0.22 9.77 -0.32
N TYR A 62 -0.97 8.70 -0.60
CA TYR A 62 -0.39 7.34 -0.71
C TYR A 62 0.05 6.99 -2.13
N PHE A 63 -0.76 7.27 -3.16
CA PHE A 63 -0.61 6.75 -4.52
C PHE A 63 -0.41 7.84 -5.58
N GLY A 64 -0.59 9.11 -5.22
CA GLY A 64 -0.45 10.25 -6.11
C GLY A 64 1.01 10.62 -6.39
N SER A 65 1.23 11.43 -7.43
CA SER A 65 2.57 11.83 -7.87
C SER A 65 3.25 12.76 -6.86
N THR A 66 2.45 13.43 -6.03
CA THR A 66 2.95 14.35 -5.00
C THR A 66 3.07 13.68 -3.61
N GLY A 67 2.65 12.42 -3.49
CA GLY A 67 2.64 11.66 -2.24
C GLY A 67 3.79 10.65 -2.11
N LEU A 68 3.52 9.57 -1.37
CA LEU A 68 4.46 8.48 -1.09
C LEU A 68 4.70 7.55 -2.28
N GLN A 69 3.89 7.67 -3.35
CA GLN A 69 3.97 6.86 -4.57
C GLN A 69 4.05 5.34 -4.29
N TYR A 70 3.16 4.84 -3.42
CA TYR A 70 3.03 3.41 -3.15
C TYR A 70 2.91 2.62 -4.46
N SER A 71 3.77 1.61 -4.58
CA SER A 71 3.89 0.75 -5.76
C SER A 71 3.46 -0.69 -5.50
N MET A 72 3.06 -1.00 -4.26
CA MET A 72 2.61 -2.31 -3.85
C MET A 72 1.37 -2.22 -2.95
N GLY A 73 0.53 -3.25 -2.95
CA GLY A 73 -0.59 -3.37 -2.04
C GLY A 73 -0.90 -4.83 -1.73
N ARG A 74 -1.10 -5.16 -0.45
CA ARG A 74 -1.56 -6.47 0.00
C ARG A 74 -3.08 -6.50 0.08
N VAL A 75 -3.73 -7.51 -0.49
CA VAL A 75 -5.19 -7.69 -0.42
C VAL A 75 -5.49 -8.99 0.33
N PRO A 76 -6.21 -8.95 1.48
CA PRO A 76 -6.74 -10.16 2.10
C PRO A 76 -7.76 -10.84 1.19
N ILE A 77 -7.66 -12.16 1.06
CA ILE A 77 -8.67 -12.99 0.39
C ILE A 77 -9.78 -13.24 1.42
N ALA A 78 -10.98 -12.73 1.14
CA ALA A 78 -12.11 -12.66 2.05
C ALA A 78 -11.83 -11.83 3.33
N SER A 79 -12.39 -12.25 4.47
CA SER A 79 -12.25 -11.54 5.75
C SER A 79 -10.87 -11.70 6.40
N CYS A 80 -10.54 -10.75 7.27
CA CYS A 80 -9.45 -10.87 8.25
C CYS A 80 -9.92 -10.31 9.60
N ASP A 81 -9.03 -10.27 10.59
CA ASP A 81 -9.27 -9.62 11.89
C ASP A 81 -9.61 -8.12 11.76
N PHE A 82 -9.22 -7.48 10.66
CA PHE A 82 -9.60 -6.12 10.26
C PHE A 82 -10.86 -6.06 9.37
N SER A 83 -11.79 -7.00 9.55
CA SER A 83 -13.13 -7.00 8.94
C SER A 83 -14.20 -6.86 10.02
N GLU A 84 -15.32 -6.20 9.71
CA GLU A 84 -16.44 -6.04 10.67
C GLU A 84 -17.16 -7.38 10.96
N SER A 85 -16.86 -8.43 10.19
CA SER A 85 -17.41 -9.78 10.35
C SER A 85 -16.50 -10.81 9.69
N VAL A 86 -16.58 -12.06 10.15
CA VAL A 86 -15.97 -13.21 9.47
C VAL A 86 -16.81 -13.57 8.25
N TYR A 87 -16.16 -13.72 7.10
CA TYR A 87 -16.75 -14.26 5.87
C TYR A 87 -15.71 -14.98 5.02
N SER A 88 -16.17 -15.90 4.18
CA SER A 88 -15.41 -16.46 3.06
C SER A 88 -16.12 -16.19 1.74
N TYR A 89 -15.48 -16.46 0.60
CA TYR A 89 -16.15 -16.35 -0.70
C TYR A 89 -16.99 -17.59 -1.06
N ASN A 90 -16.89 -18.68 -0.29
CA ASN A 90 -17.64 -19.91 -0.52
C ASN A 90 -18.09 -20.49 0.83
N GLU A 91 -19.20 -19.98 1.37
CA GLU A 91 -19.65 -20.31 2.73
C GLU A 91 -20.50 -21.59 2.78
N VAL A 92 -20.87 -22.17 1.63
CA VAL A 92 -21.67 -23.39 1.58
C VAL A 92 -20.79 -24.59 1.91
N VAL A 93 -21.14 -25.29 2.99
CA VAL A 93 -20.45 -26.51 3.42
C VAL A 93 -20.52 -27.57 2.31
N ASP A 94 -19.40 -28.26 2.09
CA ASP A 94 -19.22 -29.29 1.07
C ASP A 94 -19.35 -28.83 -0.41
N ASP A 95 -19.37 -27.53 -0.68
CA ASP A 95 -19.33 -26.98 -2.05
C ASP A 95 -17.92 -26.99 -2.64
N LEU A 96 -17.39 -28.19 -2.91
CA LEU A 96 -16.09 -28.39 -3.54
C LEU A 96 -16.08 -27.98 -5.02
N ALA A 97 -17.26 -27.93 -5.65
CA ALA A 97 -17.43 -27.50 -7.04
C ALA A 97 -17.44 -25.97 -7.19
N MET A 98 -17.50 -25.22 -6.09
CA MET A 98 -17.54 -23.75 -6.04
C MET A 98 -18.76 -23.16 -6.74
N GLU A 99 -19.90 -23.84 -6.70
CA GLU A 99 -21.15 -23.38 -7.32
C GLU A 99 -21.67 -22.07 -6.69
N HIS A 100 -21.34 -21.83 -5.42
CA HIS A 100 -21.78 -20.67 -4.65
C HIS A 100 -20.65 -19.66 -4.40
N PHE A 101 -19.50 -19.81 -5.08
CA PHE A 101 -18.40 -18.86 -4.94
C PHE A 101 -18.82 -17.45 -5.38
N SER A 102 -18.65 -16.46 -4.51
CA SER A 102 -18.90 -15.05 -4.84
C SER A 102 -17.98 -14.10 -4.07
N ILE A 103 -17.57 -13.03 -4.76
CA ILE A 103 -16.84 -11.89 -4.20
C ILE A 103 -17.75 -10.68 -3.93
N ASP A 104 -19.07 -10.86 -3.91
CA ASP A 104 -20.01 -9.75 -3.81
C ASP A 104 -19.83 -8.92 -2.53
N VAL A 105 -19.33 -9.53 -1.44
CA VAL A 105 -18.96 -8.79 -0.22
C VAL A 105 -17.96 -7.68 -0.52
N ASP A 106 -16.92 -7.95 -1.32
CA ASP A 106 -15.88 -6.98 -1.68
C ASP A 106 -16.38 -5.90 -2.64
N ARG A 107 -17.41 -6.22 -3.44
CA ARG A 107 -18.10 -5.28 -4.35
C ARG A 107 -19.13 -4.42 -3.61
N SER A 108 -19.59 -4.88 -2.45
CA SER A 108 -20.67 -4.25 -1.71
C SER A 108 -20.19 -3.07 -0.86
N PRO A 109 -21.13 -2.18 -0.46
CA PRO A 109 -20.88 -1.16 0.56
C PRO A 109 -20.54 -1.68 1.96
N ARG A 110 -20.49 -3.00 2.17
CA ARG A 110 -20.05 -3.59 3.44
C ARG A 110 -18.52 -3.55 3.58
N SER A 111 -17.79 -3.67 2.47
CA SER A 111 -16.32 -3.74 2.48
C SER A 111 -15.67 -2.50 1.86
N PHE A 112 -16.21 -1.97 0.74
CA PHE A 112 -15.58 -0.93 -0.09
C PHE A 112 -14.17 -1.28 -0.62
N LYS A 113 -13.64 -2.48 -0.35
CA LYS A 113 -12.27 -2.88 -0.67
C LYS A 113 -12.01 -2.83 -2.17
N LEU A 114 -12.91 -3.35 -2.99
CA LEU A 114 -12.74 -3.31 -4.44
C LEU A 114 -12.75 -1.88 -4.99
N GLU A 115 -13.65 -1.02 -4.46
CA GLU A 115 -13.72 0.38 -4.85
C GLU A 115 -12.42 1.13 -4.51
N LEU A 116 -11.91 0.96 -3.28
CA LEU A 116 -10.67 1.59 -2.84
C LEU A 116 -9.48 1.15 -3.70
N ILE A 117 -9.35 -0.15 -3.99
CA ILE A 117 -8.28 -0.69 -4.83
C ILE A 117 -8.33 -0.06 -6.23
N GLN A 118 -9.51 -0.01 -6.86
CA GLN A 118 -9.65 0.57 -8.19
C GLN A 118 -9.29 2.06 -8.22
N ARG A 119 -9.66 2.81 -7.17
CA ARG A 119 -9.31 4.24 -7.04
C ARG A 119 -7.82 4.45 -6.87
N ALA A 120 -7.16 3.63 -6.05
CA ALA A 120 -5.70 3.66 -5.88
C ALA A 120 -4.96 3.33 -7.18
N LEU A 121 -5.41 2.31 -7.91
CA LEU A 121 -4.82 1.92 -9.20
C LEU A 121 -4.94 3.02 -10.25
N ARG A 122 -6.10 3.69 -10.35
CA ARG A 122 -6.26 4.84 -11.27
C ARG A 122 -5.27 5.95 -10.96
N MET A 123 -5.18 6.33 -9.69
CA MET A 123 -4.29 7.41 -9.25
C MET A 123 -2.81 7.07 -9.45
N SER A 124 -2.42 5.81 -9.23
CA SER A 124 -1.05 5.35 -9.47
C SER A 124 -0.67 5.38 -10.96
N ARG A 125 -1.60 5.02 -11.86
CA ARG A 125 -1.39 5.08 -13.32
C ARG A 125 -1.22 6.51 -13.81
N GLU A 126 -2.07 7.42 -13.34
CA GLU A 126 -2.02 8.85 -13.67
C GLU A 126 -0.70 9.50 -13.19
N SER A 127 -0.20 9.10 -12.02
CA SER A 127 1.00 9.68 -11.42
C SER A 127 2.32 9.12 -11.96
N SER A 128 2.35 7.84 -12.35
CA SER A 128 3.60 7.14 -12.63
C SER A 128 4.01 7.16 -14.10
N GLY A 129 3.10 7.48 -15.04
CA GLY A 129 3.31 7.26 -16.48
C GLY A 129 3.69 5.81 -16.83
N ARG A 130 3.52 4.89 -15.87
CA ARG A 130 3.84 3.47 -15.95
C ARG A 130 2.54 2.75 -16.21
N ASP A 131 2.44 2.12 -17.39
CA ASP A 131 1.53 0.99 -17.54
C ASP A 131 1.95 -0.02 -16.47
N LEU A 132 1.07 -0.26 -15.50
CA LEU A 132 1.26 -1.33 -14.55
C LEU A 132 1.32 -2.61 -15.38
N LEU A 133 2.53 -3.13 -15.60
CA LEU A 133 2.77 -4.37 -16.32
C LEU A 133 2.17 -5.50 -15.48
N TYR A 134 0.89 -5.80 -15.68
CA TYR A 134 0.21 -7.10 -15.68
C TYR A 134 -1.22 -6.90 -16.19
#